data_AF-A0AAW2GSY5-F1
#
_entry.id   AF-A0AAW2GSY5-F1
#
_cell.length_a   1.000
_cell.length_b   1.000
_cell.length_c   1.000
_cell.angle_alpha   90.00
_cell.angle_beta   90.00
_cell.angle_gamma   90.00
#
_symmetry.space_group_name_H-M   'P 1'
#
loop_
_entity.id
_entity.type
_entity.pdbx_description
1 polymer ?
#
loop_
_entity_poly.entity_id
_entity_poly.type
_entity_poly.pdbx_seq_one_letter_code
_entity_poly.pdbx_strand_id
1 'polypeptide(L)' 'MIASSDYWVLYDPSKCLACLLADQGYDVWVGNMRGNSYCRSHTNMTVYNPKFWQYR' A
#
# COMPACT_ATOMS: atom_id res chain seq x y z
N MET A 1 2.56 -11.59 6.51
CA MET A 1 2.96 -10.80 5.33
C MET A 1 1.89 -9.74 5.13
N ILE A 2 2.20 -8.46 5.34
CA ILE A 2 1.30 -7.37 4.97
C ILE A 2 1.61 -7.08 3.49
N ALA A 3 0.68 -7.40 2.61
CA ALA A 3 0.80 -7.05 1.20
C ALA A 3 0.76 -5.52 1.03
N SER A 4 1.38 -4.99 -0.02
CA SER A 4 1.28 -3.59 -0.40
C SER A 4 0.04 -3.33 -1.27
N SER A 5 -0.29 -2.05 -1.49
CA SER A 5 -1.48 -1.62 -2.22
C SER A 5 -1.53 -2.12 -3.67
N ASP A 6 -0.37 -2.43 -4.25
CA ASP A 6 -0.24 -2.98 -5.60
C ASP A 6 -1.05 -4.27 -5.79
N TYR A 7 -1.23 -5.07 -4.74
CA TYR A 7 -2.05 -6.29 -4.82
C TYR A 7 -3.47 -6.04 -5.35
N TRP A 8 -4.03 -4.85 -5.10
CA TRP A 8 -5.37 -4.48 -5.57
C TRP A 8 -5.45 -4.13 -7.05
N VAL A 9 -4.31 -3.99 -7.74
CA VAL A 9 -4.18 -3.57 -9.15
C VAL A 9 -3.23 -4.46 -9.98
N LEU A 10 -2.56 -5.44 -9.37
CA LEU A 10 -1.56 -6.29 -10.06
C LEU A 10 -2.17 -7.27 -11.08
N TYR A 11 -3.46 -7.58 -10.96
CA TYR A 11 -4.15 -8.48 -11.88
C TYR A 11 -4.68 -7.74 -13.10
N ASP A 12 -5.17 -8.51 -14.08
CA ASP A 12 -5.90 -7.97 -15.22
C ASP A 12 -6.98 -6.95 -14.77
N PRO A 13 -7.18 -5.84 -15.50
CA PRO A 13 -8.20 -4.82 -15.22
C PRO A 13 -9.60 -5.38 -14.90
N SER A 14 -10.00 -6.47 -15.56
CA SER A 14 -11.30 -7.13 -15.34
C SER A 14 -11.38 -7.95 -14.05
N LYS A 15 -10.26 -8.09 -13.32
CA LYS A 15 -10.12 -8.93 -12.12
C LYS A 15 -9.53 -8.19 -10.93
N CYS A 16 -8.96 -7.00 -11.11
CA CYS A 16 -8.54 -6.16 -9.99
C CYS A 16 -9.73 -5.43 -9.37
N LEU A 17 -9.93 -5.63 -8.06
CA LEU A 17 -11.04 -4.99 -7.34
C LEU A 17 -11.02 -3.47 -7.44
N ALA A 18 -9.84 -2.85 -7.33
CA ALA A 18 -9.72 -1.40 -7.43
C ALA A 18 -10.15 -0.89 -8.82
N CYS A 19 -9.85 -1.63 -9.87
CA CYS A 19 -10.24 -1.32 -11.25
C CYS A 19 -11.74 -1.48 -11.44
N LEU A 20 -12.33 -2.58 -10.96
CA LEU A 20 -13.77 -2.83 -11.04
C LEU A 20 -14.59 -1.77 -10.30
N LEU A 21 -14.11 -1.30 -9.15
CA LEU A 21 -14.76 -0.21 -8.40
C LEU A 21 -14.64 1.13 -9.14
N ALA A 22 -13.48 1.43 -9.73
CA ALA A 22 -13.31 2.63 -10.53
C ALA A 22 -14.22 2.62 -11.78
N ASP A 23 -14.36 1.48 -12.46
CA ASP A 23 -15.24 1.32 -13.62
C ASP A 23 -16.73 1.52 -13.27
N GLN A 24 -17.12 1.26 -12.01
CA GLN A 24 -18.46 1.52 -11.49
C GLN A 24 -18.66 2.96 -10.99
N GLY A 25 -17.67 3.84 -11.19
CA GLY A 25 -17.75 5.26 -10.84
C GLY A 25 -17.46 5.60 -9.37
N TYR A 26 -16.86 4.68 -8.61
CA TYR A 26 -16.42 4.97 -7.24
C TYR A 26 -15.07 5.69 -7.24
N ASP A 27 -14.86 6.56 -6.25
CA ASP A 27 -13.53 7.10 -5.94
C ASP A 27 -12.77 6.09 -5.06
N VAL A 28 -11.69 5.53 -5.60
CA VAL A 28 -11.01 4.36 -5.02
C VAL A 28 -9.70 4.78 -4.36
N TRP A 29 -9.62 4.55 -3.04
CA TRP A 29 -8.42 4.81 -2.24
C TRP A 29 -7.84 3.49 -1.74
N VAL A 30 -6.56 3.24 -2.04
CA VAL A 30 -5.87 2.01 -1.61
C VAL A 30 -4.72 2.36 -0.68
N GLY A 31 -4.90 2.05 0.60
CA GLY A 31 -3.96 2.39 1.66
C GLY A 31 -2.68 1.54 1.64
N ASN A 32 -1.57 2.15 2.04
CA ASN A 32 -0.33 1.45 2.36
C ASN A 32 -0.02 1.60 3.85
N MET A 33 0.53 0.54 4.45
CA MET A 33 0.93 0.55 5.85
C MET A 33 2.42 0.83 5.97
N ARG A 34 2.81 1.56 7.03
CA ARG A 34 4.22 1.84 7.36
C ARG A 34 5.06 0.56 7.24
N GLY A 35 6.20 0.68 6.57
CA GLY A 35 7.19 -0.38 6.42
C GLY A 35 7.00 -1.27 5.19
N ASN A 36 5.84 -1.22 4.51
CA ASN A 36 5.68 -1.91 3.23
C ASN A 36 6.49 -1.23 2.11
N SER A 37 6.54 -1.83 0.91
CA SER A 37 7.39 -1.38 -0.21
C SER A 37 7.23 0.10 -0.57
N TYR A 38 6.03 0.66 -0.40
CA TYR A 38 5.71 2.06 -0.78
C TYR A 38 5.70 3.03 0.41
N CYS A 39 5.83 2.55 1.66
CA CYS A 39 5.77 3.38 2.87
C CYS A 39 7.02 3.24 3.75
N ARG A 40 8.20 3.51 3.16
CA ARG A 40 9.51 3.46 3.84
C ARG A 40 10.13 4.82 4.19
N SER A 41 9.37 5.91 4.05
CA SER A 41 9.82 7.26 4.42
C SER A 41 9.38 7.65 5.83
N HIS A 42 10.24 8.36 6.55
CA HIS A 42 9.96 8.91 7.87
C HIS A 42 10.76 10.20 8.10
N THR A 43 10.20 11.18 8.81
CA THR A 43 10.79 12.52 9.00
C THR A 43 12.11 12.50 9.78
N ASN A 44 12.18 11.69 10.84
CA ASN A 44 13.31 11.66 11.77
C ASN A 44 14.14 10.36 11.73
N MET A 45 13.77 9.39 10.87
CA MET A 45 14.35 8.03 10.92
C MET A 45 14.51 7.49 9.50
N THR A 46 15.55 6.68 9.30
CA THR A 46 15.75 5.91 8.09
C THR A 46 15.35 4.45 8.32
N VAL A 47 15.15 3.70 7.25
CA VAL A 47 14.87 2.24 7.30
C VAL A 47 15.97 1.42 7.97
N TYR A 48 17.16 1.98 8.14
CA TYR A 48 18.27 1.33 8.83
C TYR A 48 18.23 1.54 10.35
N ASN A 49 17.41 2.48 10.84
CA ASN A 49 17.22 2.69 12.27
C ASN A 49 16.29 1.61 12.83
N PRO A 50 16.69 0.81 13.84
CA PRO A 50 15.81 -0.21 14.43
C PRO A 50 14.48 0.34 14.96
N LYS A 51 14.46 1.61 15.43
CA LYS A 51 13.24 2.28 15.90
C LYS A 51 12.21 2.51 14.79
N PHE A 52 12.65 2.57 13.53
CA PHE A 52 11.74 2.68 12.37
C PHE A 52 10.76 1.48 12.33
N TRP A 53 11.24 0.30 12.73
CA TRP A 53 10.50 -0.97 12.69
C TRP A 53 9.83 -1.33 14.03
N GLN A 54 9.94 -0.47 15.05
CA GLN A 54 9.27 -0.67 16.33
C GLN A 54 7.83 -0.14 16.23
N TYR A 55 6.92 -1.04 15.86
CA TYR A 55 5.48 -0.81 15.96
C TYR A 55 5.08 -0.93 17.44
N ARG A 56 4.35 0.07 17.97
CA ARG A 56 3.83 0.04 19.34
C ARG A 56 2.67 -0.94 19.46
#